data_AF-A0A2V7HVR2-F1
#
_entry.id   AF-A0A2V7HVR2-F1
#
_cell.length_a   1.000
_cell.length_b   1.000
_cell.length_c   1.000
_cell.angle_alpha   90.00
_cell.angle_beta   90.00
_cell.angle_gamma   90.00
#
_symmetry.space_group_name_H-M   'P 1'
#
loop_
_entity.id
_entity.type
_entity.pdbx_description
1 polymer ?
#
loop_
_entity_poly.entity_id
_entity_poly.type
_entity_poly.pdbx_seq_one_letter_code
_entity_poly.pdbx_strand_id
1 'polypeptide(L)'
;MHDYPYLGTHDAPASIRSAHASGGARFFLEWILAHPAVTSVIPATRDPGHMADTLAAADGPLPDEPQRRRRAERWAARRRRETMTAPPASILSAHTSGWAQFFLEGILAHPAVTSVIPATRDPGHMADTLAAAGGPLPDEPQRRRRAGHWAAR
;
A
#
# COMPACT_ATOMS: atom_id res chain seq x y z
N MET A 1 19.66 4.04 9.21
CA MET A 1 19.10 3.00 10.10
C MET A 1 17.96 3.67 10.87
N HIS A 2 16.76 3.73 10.25
CA HIS A 2 15.59 4.39 10.85
C HIS A 2 14.71 3.33 11.51
N ASP A 3 14.51 3.47 12.83
CA ASP A 3 13.51 2.76 13.62
C ASP A 3 12.12 3.20 13.16
N TYR A 4 11.54 2.44 12.23
CA TYR A 4 10.10 2.45 12.02
C TYR A 4 9.48 1.55 13.08
N PRO A 5 8.47 2.01 13.85
CA PRO A 5 7.79 1.15 14.81
C PRO A 5 7.11 0.02 14.04
N TYR A 6 7.73 -1.15 14.09
CA TYR A 6 7.19 -2.41 13.63
C TYR A 6 5.81 -2.61 14.29
N LEU A 7 4.81 -2.96 13.49
CA LEU A 7 3.43 -3.22 13.94
C LEU A 7 3.41 -4.50 14.78
N GLY A 8 3.78 -4.34 16.05
CA GLY A 8 3.89 -5.42 17.04
C GLY A 8 2.60 -6.19 17.23
N THR A 9 2.78 -7.48 17.49
CA THR A 9 1.80 -8.52 17.81
C THR A 9 1.23 -8.43 19.24
N HIS A 10 1.24 -7.27 19.88
CA HIS A 10 0.96 -7.17 21.31
C HIS A 10 -0.25 -6.27 21.55
N ASP A 11 -1.41 -6.92 21.70
CA ASP A 11 -2.62 -6.51 22.45
C ASP A 11 -3.91 -7.06 21.80
N ALA A 12 -3.99 -8.38 21.64
CA ALA A 12 -5.25 -9.05 21.36
C ALA A 12 -5.55 -10.11 22.43
N PRO A 13 -6.76 -10.14 23.02
CA PRO A 13 -7.15 -11.13 24.01
C PRO A 13 -7.08 -12.56 23.44
N ALA A 14 -6.79 -13.53 24.31
CA ALA A 14 -6.51 -14.92 23.94
C ALA A 14 -7.65 -15.59 23.13
N SER A 15 -8.89 -15.14 23.28
CA SER A 15 -10.06 -15.61 22.53
C SER A 15 -10.03 -15.30 21.03
N ILE A 16 -9.11 -14.45 20.57
CA ILE A 16 -8.89 -14.14 19.14
C ILE A 16 -7.77 -15.02 18.54
N ARG A 17 -6.99 -15.73 19.37
CA ARG A 17 -5.82 -16.51 18.90
C ARG A 17 -6.15 -17.82 18.20
N SER A 18 -7.37 -18.34 18.32
CA SER A 18 -7.67 -19.75 17.99
C SER A 18 -8.09 -20.06 16.55
N ALA A 19 -8.01 -19.10 15.62
CA ALA A 19 -8.13 -19.40 14.18
C ALA A 19 -7.17 -18.56 13.31
N HIS A 20 -6.81 -17.35 13.75
CA HIS A 20 -5.91 -16.43 13.05
C HIS A 20 -4.99 -15.69 14.03
N ALA A 21 -3.96 -16.37 14.54
CA ALA A 21 -2.80 -15.73 15.16
C ALA A 21 -1.56 -16.30 14.46
N SER A 22 -0.72 -15.53 13.78
CA SER A 22 0.04 -14.38 14.31
C SER A 22 0.46 -13.49 13.13
N GLY A 23 0.62 -12.17 13.35
CA GLY A 23 1.14 -11.26 12.32
C GLY A 23 0.05 -10.46 11.59
N GLY A 24 0.18 -9.13 11.62
CA GLY A 24 -0.71 -8.22 10.89
C GLY A 24 -0.69 -8.43 9.37
N ALA A 25 0.41 -8.98 8.84
CA ALA A 25 0.58 -9.29 7.43
C ALA A 25 -0.28 -10.47 6.97
N ARG A 26 -0.25 -11.61 7.70
CA ARG A 26 -1.03 -12.81 7.35
C ARG A 26 -2.52 -12.52 7.18
N PHE A 27 -3.14 -11.96 8.21
CA PHE A 27 -4.56 -11.62 8.15
C PHE A 27 -4.87 -10.59 7.05
N PHE A 28 -3.96 -9.65 6.80
CA PHE A 28 -4.15 -8.67 5.73
C PHE A 28 -4.17 -9.32 4.34
N LEU A 29 -3.34 -10.33 4.13
CA LEU A 29 -3.34 -11.12 2.89
C LEU A 29 -4.58 -11.99 2.76
N GLU A 30 -4.97 -12.71 3.82
CA GLU A 30 -6.23 -13.48 3.88
C GLU A 30 -7.45 -12.56 3.60
N TRP A 31 -7.44 -11.35 4.13
CA TRP A 31 -8.49 -10.35 3.86
C TRP A 31 -8.58 -9.92 2.40
N ILE A 32 -7.42 -9.69 1.76
CA ILE A 32 -7.38 -9.31 0.35
C ILE A 32 -7.88 -10.48 -0.51
N LEU A 33 -7.42 -11.70 -0.22
CA LEU A 33 -7.85 -12.94 -0.88
C LEU A 33 -9.34 -13.25 -0.68
N ALA A 34 -9.94 -12.81 0.43
CA ALA A 34 -11.37 -12.96 0.68
C ALA A 34 -12.25 -12.13 -0.27
N HIS A 35 -11.69 -11.16 -1.00
CA HIS A 35 -12.46 -10.38 -1.96
C HIS A 35 -12.68 -11.19 -3.25
N PRO A 36 -13.93 -11.39 -3.71
CA PRO A 36 -14.23 -12.29 -4.83
C PRO A 36 -13.60 -11.86 -6.17
N ALA A 37 -13.25 -10.58 -6.31
CA ALA A 37 -12.55 -10.07 -7.49
C ALA A 37 -11.02 -10.23 -7.47
N VAL A 38 -10.43 -10.70 -6.36
CA VAL A 38 -8.96 -10.87 -6.26
C VAL A 38 -8.60 -12.31 -6.59
N THR A 39 -7.77 -12.50 -7.61
CA THR A 39 -7.33 -13.82 -8.07
C THR A 39 -5.94 -14.20 -7.56
N SER A 40 -5.12 -13.21 -7.17
CA SER A 40 -3.78 -13.42 -6.62
C SER A 40 -3.35 -12.20 -5.81
N VAL A 41 -2.44 -12.41 -4.86
CA VAL A 41 -1.81 -11.35 -4.07
C VAL A 41 -0.30 -11.53 -4.15
N ILE A 42 0.43 -10.42 -4.36
CA ILE A 42 1.89 -10.40 -4.41
C ILE A 42 2.38 -9.70 -3.14
N PRO A 43 2.68 -10.46 -2.07
CA PRO A 43 3.28 -9.90 -0.87
C PRO A 43 4.77 -9.64 -1.10
N ALA A 44 5.27 -8.54 -0.54
CA ALA A 44 6.69 -8.25 -0.48
C ALA A 44 7.09 -7.98 0.97
N THR A 45 8.12 -8.68 1.44
CA THR A 45 8.74 -8.41 2.74
C THR A 45 10.25 -8.52 2.62
N ARG A 46 10.97 -7.69 3.38
CA ARG A 46 12.43 -7.77 3.55
C ARG A 46 12.83 -8.53 4.81
N ASP A 47 11.85 -9.03 5.56
CA ASP A 47 12.02 -9.78 6.81
C ASP A 47 11.69 -11.27 6.54
N PRO A 48 12.69 -12.17 6.60
CA PRO A 48 12.47 -13.60 6.43
C PRO A 48 11.48 -14.21 7.44
N GLY A 49 11.37 -13.64 8.65
CA GLY A 49 10.39 -14.07 9.65
C GLY A 49 8.95 -13.80 9.21
N HIS A 50 8.71 -12.73 8.45
CA HIS A 50 7.41 -12.44 7.85
C HIS A 50 7.07 -13.34 6.66
N MET A 51 8.06 -14.01 6.07
CA MET A 51 7.80 -14.88 4.92
C MET A 51 6.96 -16.09 5.34
N ALA A 52 7.23 -16.66 6.52
CA ALA A 52 6.44 -17.75 7.07
C ALA A 52 4.96 -17.36 7.27
N ASP A 53 4.72 -16.18 7.87
CA ASP A 53 3.37 -15.63 8.04
C ASP A 53 2.70 -15.31 6.70
N THR A 54 3.48 -14.84 5.72
CA THR A 54 3.03 -14.51 4.36
C THR A 54 2.57 -15.76 3.61
N LEU A 55 3.39 -16.80 3.63
CA LEU A 55 3.09 -18.07 2.97
C LEU A 55 1.89 -18.76 3.62
N ALA A 56 1.81 -18.71 4.96
CA ALA A 56 0.70 -19.32 5.68
C ALA A 56 -0.67 -18.64 5.43
N ALA A 57 -0.69 -17.44 4.84
CA ALA A 57 -1.92 -16.79 4.40
C ALA A 57 -2.55 -17.46 3.16
N ALA A 58 -1.75 -18.18 2.37
CA ALA A 58 -2.25 -18.89 1.19
C ALA A 58 -3.18 -20.05 1.55
N ASP A 59 -2.93 -20.70 2.70
CA ASP A 59 -3.63 -21.90 3.15
C ASP A 59 -4.59 -21.63 4.33
N GLY A 60 -4.64 -20.39 4.81
CA GLY A 60 -5.48 -19.98 5.93
C GLY A 60 -6.96 -19.89 5.57
N PRO A 61 -7.89 -20.05 6.54
CA PRO A 61 -9.29 -19.73 6.31
C PRO A 61 -9.44 -18.26 5.90
N LEU A 62 -10.35 -17.97 4.97
CA LEU A 62 -10.66 -16.59 4.62
C LEU A 62 -11.59 -15.98 5.66
N PRO A 63 -11.41 -14.71 6.07
CA PRO A 63 -12.27 -14.07 7.05
C PRO A 63 -13.71 -13.92 6.53
N ASP A 64 -14.67 -14.16 7.43
CA ASP A 64 -16.10 -13.97 7.15
C ASP A 64 -16.49 -12.48 7.13
N GLU A 65 -17.68 -12.16 6.61
CA GLU A 65 -18.13 -10.76 6.46
C GLU A 65 -18.21 -9.98 7.80
N PRO A 66 -18.69 -10.58 8.92
CA PRO A 66 -18.61 -9.94 10.23
C PRO A 66 -17.18 -9.61 10.69
N GLN A 67 -16.24 -10.55 10.54
CA GLN A 67 -14.82 -10.34 10.81
C GLN A 67 -14.25 -9.24 9.92
N ARG A 68 -14.73 -9.20 8.66
CA ARG A 68 -14.36 -8.15 7.73
C ARG A 68 -14.78 -6.79 8.26
N ARG A 69 -16.08 -6.54 8.39
CA ARG A 69 -16.63 -5.27 8.90
C ARG A 69 -15.94 -4.73 10.17
N ARG A 70 -15.72 -5.57 11.20
CA ARG A 70 -15.08 -5.16 12.45
C ARG A 70 -13.67 -4.58 12.25
N ARG A 71 -12.87 -5.15 11.36
CA ARG A 71 -11.51 -4.64 11.12
C ARG A 71 -11.50 -3.40 10.25
N ALA A 72 -12.41 -3.30 9.28
CA ALA A 72 -12.60 -2.08 8.49
C ALA A 72 -12.95 -0.88 9.39
N GLU A 73 -13.86 -1.07 10.36
CA GLU A 73 -14.19 -0.07 11.38
C GLU A 73 -12.97 0.31 12.24
N ARG A 74 -12.20 -0.68 12.70
CA ARG A 74 -10.97 -0.43 13.49
C ARG A 74 -9.93 0.36 12.68
N TRP A 75 -9.77 0.07 11.39
CA TRP A 75 -8.87 0.82 10.52
C TRP A 75 -9.38 2.23 10.23
N ALA A 76 -10.68 2.40 9.98
CA ALA A 76 -11.31 3.70 9.81
C ALA A 76 -11.09 4.58 11.06
N ALA A 77 -11.28 4.02 12.25
CA ALA A 77 -11.01 4.71 13.52
C ALA A 77 -9.52 5.03 13.73
N ARG A 78 -8.61 4.18 13.23
CA ARG A 78 -7.15 4.37 13.34
C ARG A 78 -6.58 5.31 12.27
N ARG A 79 -7.38 5.85 11.34
CA ARG A 79 -6.94 6.90 10.39
C ARG A 79 -6.67 8.21 11.13
N ARG A 80 -5.63 8.26 11.97
CA ARG A 80 -4.97 9.52 12.29
C ARG A 80 -4.36 10.01 10.98
N ARG A 81 -4.79 11.19 10.55
CA ARG A 81 -4.37 11.85 9.32
C ARG A 81 -2.86 12.07 9.33
N GLU A 82 -2.11 11.20 8.67
CA GLU A 82 -0.85 11.59 8.06
C GLU A 82 -1.20 12.27 6.74
N THR A 83 -1.72 13.50 6.81
CA THR A 83 -1.87 14.31 5.62
C THR A 83 -0.48 14.80 5.25
N MET A 84 0.19 14.05 4.36
CA MET A 84 1.41 14.52 3.75
C MET A 84 1.06 15.79 2.97
N THR A 85 1.76 16.90 3.23
CA THR A 85 1.56 18.17 2.51
C THR A 85 1.59 17.90 1.02
N ALA A 86 0.59 18.36 0.27
CA ALA A 86 0.50 18.09 -1.18
C ALA A 86 1.78 18.53 -1.90
N PRO A 87 2.20 17.83 -2.97
CA PRO A 87 3.36 18.25 -3.74
C PRO A 87 3.12 19.64 -4.33
N PRO A 88 4.16 20.49 -4.42
CA PRO A 88 4.01 21.82 -4.98
C PRO A 88 3.55 21.74 -6.45
N ALA A 89 2.64 22.61 -6.85
CA ALA A 89 2.09 22.61 -8.22
C ALA A 89 3.17 22.75 -9.31
N SER A 90 4.31 23.38 -8.98
CA SER A 90 5.43 23.60 -9.91
C SER A 90 6.12 22.32 -10.40
N ILE A 91 5.91 21.18 -9.73
CA ILE A 91 6.53 19.89 -10.09
C ILE A 91 5.52 18.89 -10.64
N LEU A 92 4.22 19.22 -10.65
CA LEU A 92 3.15 18.34 -11.09
C LEU A 92 2.88 18.48 -12.59
N SER A 93 2.39 17.40 -13.20
CA SER A 93 1.77 17.47 -14.53
C SER A 93 0.31 17.88 -14.40
N ALA A 94 -0.32 18.31 -15.49
CA ALA A 94 -1.69 18.86 -15.48
C ALA A 94 -2.77 17.91 -14.92
N HIS A 95 -2.53 16.61 -14.90
CA HIS A 95 -3.45 15.58 -14.37
C HIS A 95 -2.99 14.99 -13.03
N THR A 96 -1.82 15.37 -12.53
CA THR A 96 -1.26 14.82 -11.29
C THR A 96 -1.81 15.57 -10.09
N SER A 97 -2.57 14.88 -9.25
CA SER A 97 -3.36 15.48 -8.16
C SER A 97 -2.79 15.18 -6.76
N GLY A 98 -1.74 14.36 -6.65
CA GLY A 98 -1.17 13.97 -5.37
C GLY A 98 0.15 13.21 -5.47
N TRP A 99 0.76 12.91 -4.32
CA TRP A 99 2.07 12.25 -4.25
C TRP A 99 2.10 10.85 -4.87
N ALA A 100 1.06 10.04 -4.68
CA ALA A 100 1.01 8.69 -5.24
C ALA A 100 1.10 8.73 -6.78
N GLN A 101 0.29 9.57 -7.41
CA GLN A 101 0.34 9.80 -8.86
C GLN A 101 1.72 10.33 -9.28
N PHE A 102 2.24 11.35 -8.58
CA PHE A 102 3.53 11.95 -8.89
C PHE A 102 4.68 10.92 -8.93
N PHE A 103 4.75 10.02 -7.95
CA PHE A 103 5.80 8.99 -7.90
C PHE A 103 5.59 7.91 -8.95
N LEU A 104 4.37 7.37 -9.06
CA LEU A 104 4.08 6.24 -9.94
C LEU A 104 4.23 6.62 -11.42
N GLU A 105 3.71 7.78 -11.82
CA GLU A 105 3.93 8.33 -13.16
C GLU A 105 5.42 8.52 -13.46
N GLY A 106 6.19 9.03 -12.49
CA GLY A 106 7.63 9.24 -12.66
C GLY A 106 8.41 7.95 -12.86
N ILE A 107 8.03 6.88 -12.16
CA ILE A 107 8.60 5.54 -12.32
C ILE A 107 8.19 4.96 -13.68
N LEU A 108 6.91 5.01 -14.02
CA LEU A 108 6.36 4.50 -15.29
C LEU A 108 6.90 5.22 -16.52
N ALA A 109 7.27 6.49 -16.41
CA ALA A 109 7.85 7.26 -17.51
C ALA A 109 9.28 6.82 -17.90
N HIS A 110 9.94 5.96 -17.10
CA HIS A 110 11.25 5.45 -17.46
C HIS A 110 11.11 4.37 -18.55
N PRO A 111 11.81 4.47 -19.70
CA PRO A 111 11.60 3.55 -20.83
C PRO A 111 11.90 2.08 -20.53
N ALA A 112 12.74 1.80 -19.51
CA ALA A 112 13.02 0.43 -19.04
C ALA A 112 11.97 -0.15 -18.07
N VAL A 113 10.99 0.63 -17.62
CA VAL A 113 9.95 0.17 -16.68
C VAL A 113 8.70 -0.19 -17.48
N THR A 114 8.26 -1.44 -17.35
CA THR A 114 7.07 -1.95 -18.06
C THR A 114 5.84 -2.06 -17.18
N SER A 115 6.01 -2.14 -15.86
CA SER A 115 4.93 -2.24 -14.88
C SER A 115 5.39 -1.77 -13.51
N VAL A 116 4.44 -1.35 -12.67
CA VAL A 116 4.65 -1.05 -11.24
C VAL A 116 3.60 -1.80 -10.43
N ILE A 117 3.98 -2.28 -9.25
CA ILE A 117 3.09 -3.02 -8.33
C ILE A 117 3.00 -2.23 -7.01
N PRO A 118 2.29 -1.08 -7.01
CA PRO A 118 2.11 -0.29 -5.81
C PRO A 118 1.20 -1.01 -4.82
N ALA A 119 1.60 -1.02 -3.54
CA ALA A 119 0.80 -1.58 -2.46
C ALA A 119 0.35 -0.47 -1.51
N THR A 120 -0.93 -0.50 -1.14
CA THR A 120 -1.47 0.33 -0.08
C THR A 120 -2.55 -0.43 0.66
N ARG A 121 -2.65 -0.18 1.97
CA ARG A 121 -3.73 -0.66 2.84
C ARG A 121 -4.86 0.35 3.01
N ASP A 122 -4.75 1.51 2.38
CA ASP A 122 -5.74 2.59 2.43
C ASP A 122 -6.51 2.66 1.08
N PRO A 123 -7.83 2.40 1.08
CA PRO A 123 -8.67 2.52 -0.12
C PRO A 123 -8.64 3.90 -0.81
N GLY A 124 -8.44 4.98 -0.06
CA GLY A 124 -8.29 6.33 -0.62
C GLY A 124 -6.99 6.47 -1.39
N HIS A 125 -5.87 6.00 -0.82
CA HIS A 125 -4.60 5.94 -1.56
C HIS A 125 -4.66 4.97 -2.75
N MET A 126 -5.50 3.93 -2.69
CA MET A 126 -5.71 3.02 -3.82
C MET A 126 -6.35 3.77 -4.99
N ALA A 127 -7.35 4.63 -4.73
CA ALA A 127 -7.93 5.47 -5.78
C ALA A 127 -6.86 6.38 -6.43
N ASP A 128 -5.99 7.01 -5.63
CA ASP A 128 -4.89 7.82 -6.15
C ASP A 128 -3.87 6.99 -6.94
N THR A 129 -3.59 5.78 -6.49
CA THR A 129 -2.70 4.81 -7.14
C THR A 129 -3.24 4.39 -8.51
N LEU A 130 -4.53 4.09 -8.60
CA LEU A 130 -5.19 3.72 -9.85
C LEU A 130 -5.24 4.91 -10.83
N ALA A 131 -5.47 6.12 -10.33
CA ALA A 131 -5.49 7.33 -11.15
C ALA A 131 -4.14 7.59 -11.84
N ALA A 132 -3.02 7.13 -11.26
CA ALA A 132 -1.70 7.23 -11.88
C ALA A 132 -1.58 6.47 -13.21
N ALA A 133 -2.42 5.47 -13.45
CA ALA A 133 -2.45 4.69 -14.69
C ALA A 133 -3.30 5.34 -15.81
N GLY A 134 -4.08 6.38 -15.49
CA GLY A 134 -5.07 6.95 -16.41
C GLY A 134 -4.61 8.19 -17.19
N GLY A 135 -3.43 8.75 -16.88
CA GLY A 135 -2.94 10.00 -17.44
C GLY A 135 -1.69 9.84 -18.33
N PRO A 136 -1.33 10.85 -19.13
CA PRO A 136 -0.09 10.84 -19.90
C PRO A 136 1.14 10.84 -18.99
N LEU A 137 2.10 9.96 -19.26
CA LEU A 137 3.33 9.92 -18.48
C LEU A 137 4.17 11.18 -18.68
N PRO A 138 4.93 11.62 -17.65
CA PRO A 138 5.74 12.82 -17.75
C PRO A 138 6.81 12.71 -18.82
N ASP A 139 6.91 13.75 -19.64
CA ASP A 139 7.95 13.86 -20.66
C ASP A 139 9.33 14.11 -20.05
N GLU A 140 10.37 14.03 -20.88
CA GLU A 140 11.75 14.17 -20.44
C GLU A 140 12.05 15.52 -19.72
N PRO A 141 11.57 16.69 -20.21
CA PRO A 141 11.60 17.94 -19.43
C PRO A 141 10.91 17.87 -18.06
N GLN A 142 9.72 17.26 -17.98
CA GLN A 142 9.00 17.08 -16.72
C GLN A 142 9.75 16.15 -15.77
N ARG A 143 10.28 15.02 -16.25
CA ARG A 143 11.11 14.10 -15.45
C ARG A 143 12.30 14.80 -14.82
N ARG A 144 13.00 15.66 -15.57
CA ARG A 144 14.10 16.48 -15.03
C ARG A 144 13.66 17.44 -13.92
N ARG A 145 12.51 18.11 -14.09
CA ARG A 145 11.95 18.99 -13.03
C ARG A 145 11.61 18.21 -11.76
N ARG A 146 10.97 17.05 -11.90
CA ARG A 146 10.62 16.16 -10.78
C ARG A 146 11.88 15.67 -10.06
N ALA A 147 12.90 15.23 -10.80
CA ALA A 147 14.18 14.79 -10.23
C ALA A 147 14.94 15.93 -9.54
N GLY A 148 14.96 17.13 -10.15
CA GLY A 148 15.59 18.31 -9.57
C GLY A 148 14.99 18.72 -8.21
N HIS A 149 13.67 18.58 -8.03
CA HIS A 149 13.03 18.82 -6.74
C HIS A 149 13.55 17.89 -5.63
N TRP A 150 13.82 16.62 -5.96
CA TRP A 150 14.36 15.66 -5.00
C TRP A 150 15.84 15.86 -4.72
N ALA A 151 16.63 16.22 -5.72
CA ALA A 151 18.06 16.47 -5.54
C ALA A 151 18.35 17.72 -4.68
N ALA A 152 17.40 18.66 -4.58
CA ALA A 152 17.54 19.90 -3.83
C ALA A 152 17.10 19.81 -2.36
N ARG A 153 16.81 18.60 -1.85
CA ARG A 153 16.17 18.37 -0.55
C ARG A 153 17.02 17.48 0.36
#